data_AF-A0A950Y024-F1
#
_entry.id   AF-A0A950Y024-F1
#
_cell.length_a   1.000
_cell.length_b   1.000
_cell.length_c   1.000
_cell.angle_alpha   90.00
_cell.angle_beta   90.00
_cell.angle_gamma   90.00
#
_symmetry.space_group_name_H-M   'P 1'
#
loop_
_entity.id
_entity.type
_entity.pdbx_description
1 polymer ?
#
loop_
_entity_poly.entity_id
_entity_poly.type
_entity_poly.pdbx_seq_one_letter_code
_entity_poly.pdbx_strand_id
1 'polypeptide(L)'
;MIRRIALAFLPFVAFAQTPSVQPPPEVDAALRARATEFFQDFLDGKFRAAMDLVAEDTQEEYFASGKAQIKEFKIREIKYDPGFEHATVNSTVKRVWVIGGKPEEVDVEMPMTWKLEKGKWVWTHERTNSDWLTPMGPSNIDLVKRNADGTVTGVPHNITQDMVDAAAKKILQQTGVDKSTVTLAAGKPSSDKVVFHNGAQGSIHLEVQYPQVPGLDVKLDKVDLNFGEDAVVQVSYEPPSSDSAAPQPAAIQLTVVPFNQPFSIGINFAANN
;
A
#
# COMPACT_ATOMS: atom_id res chain seq x y z
N MET A 1 -16.50 68.46 9.77
CA MET A 1 -17.57 67.71 9.07
C MET A 1 -16.94 66.69 8.13
N ILE A 2 -17.59 65.53 8.00
CA ILE A 2 -16.97 64.23 7.76
C ILE A 2 -16.71 63.95 6.26
N ARG A 3 -15.48 63.51 5.96
CA ARG A 3 -15.02 62.89 4.70
C ARG A 3 -15.73 61.56 4.47
N ARG A 4 -16.24 61.31 3.26
CA ARG A 4 -16.62 59.96 2.78
C ARG A 4 -15.81 59.64 1.52
N ILE A 5 -14.80 58.79 1.66
CA ILE A 5 -14.11 58.12 0.55
C ILE A 5 -14.69 56.70 0.51
N ALA A 6 -15.35 56.36 -0.59
CA ALA A 6 -15.79 55.01 -0.87
C ALA A 6 -14.60 54.21 -1.42
N LEU A 7 -14.16 53.19 -0.68
CA LEU A 7 -13.13 52.25 -1.12
C LEU A 7 -13.82 50.97 -1.57
N ALA A 8 -13.73 50.66 -2.87
CA ALA A 8 -14.22 49.41 -3.45
C ALA A 8 -13.26 48.27 -3.10
N PHE A 9 -13.75 47.25 -2.39
CA PHE A 9 -13.03 46.00 -2.13
C PHE A 9 -13.35 44.98 -3.23
N LEU A 10 -12.33 44.59 -3.99
CA LEU A 10 -12.33 43.42 -4.88
C LEU A 10 -11.97 42.17 -4.05
N PRO A 11 -12.77 41.08 -4.08
CA PRO A 11 -12.40 39.84 -3.42
C PRO A 11 -11.40 39.07 -4.30
N PHE A 12 -10.18 38.92 -3.80
CA PHE A 12 -9.25 37.89 -4.29
C PHE A 12 -9.82 36.53 -3.90
N VAL A 13 -10.29 35.76 -4.89
CA VAL A 13 -10.58 34.33 -4.71
C VAL A 13 -9.23 33.61 -4.67
N ALA A 14 -8.70 33.42 -3.47
CA ALA A 14 -7.60 32.50 -3.24
C ALA A 14 -8.15 31.07 -3.35
N PHE A 15 -7.61 30.28 -4.29
CA PHE A 15 -7.81 28.83 -4.31
C PHE A 15 -7.34 28.25 -2.97
N ALA A 16 -8.29 27.79 -2.16
CA ALA A 16 -8.00 27.05 -0.95
C ALA A 16 -7.33 25.73 -1.32
N GLN A 17 -6.01 25.66 -1.15
CA GLN A 17 -5.37 24.39 -0.84
C GLN A 17 -5.96 23.95 0.51
N THR A 18 -6.63 22.80 0.56
CA THR A 18 -7.20 22.26 1.80
C THR A 18 -6.06 22.15 2.82
N PRO A 19 -6.03 22.98 3.88
CA PRO A 19 -4.96 22.88 4.86
C PRO A 19 -5.16 21.58 5.63
N SER A 20 -4.10 20.78 5.75
CA SER A 20 -4.05 19.69 6.73
C SER A 20 -4.39 20.30 8.09
N VAL A 21 -5.53 19.93 8.65
CA VAL A 21 -6.00 20.47 9.93
C VAL A 21 -5.01 20.03 11.00
N GLN A 22 -4.11 20.93 11.42
CA GLN A 22 -3.07 20.62 12.37
C GLN A 22 -3.71 20.52 13.77
N PRO A 23 -3.55 19.40 14.49
CA PRO A 23 -4.14 19.23 15.81
C PRO A 23 -3.50 20.18 16.82
N PRO A 24 -4.23 20.54 17.90
CA PRO A 24 -3.61 21.16 19.05
C PRO A 24 -2.44 20.28 19.54
N PRO A 25 -1.27 20.87 19.88
CA PRO A 25 -0.09 20.10 20.27
C PRO A 25 -0.33 19.11 21.42
N GLU A 26 -1.22 19.47 22.35
CA GLU A 26 -1.61 18.61 23.47
C GLU A 26 -2.39 17.37 23.01
N VAL A 27 -3.26 17.53 22.01
CA VAL A 27 -4.04 16.43 21.43
C VAL A 27 -3.14 15.46 20.67
N ASP A 28 -2.16 15.97 19.90
CA ASP A 28 -1.16 15.12 19.23
C ASP A 28 -0.30 14.37 20.23
N ALA A 29 0.24 15.07 21.23
CA ALA A 29 1.06 14.44 22.26
C ALA A 29 0.29 13.36 23.03
N ALA A 30 -0.98 13.60 23.38
CA ALA A 30 -1.81 12.64 24.10
C ALA A 30 -2.09 11.37 23.28
N LEU A 31 -2.47 11.51 22.01
CA LEU A 31 -2.71 10.36 21.14
C LEU A 31 -1.40 9.61 20.85
N ARG A 32 -0.32 10.33 20.54
CA ARG A 32 0.98 9.72 20.26
C ARG A 32 1.51 8.93 21.45
N ALA A 33 1.36 9.45 22.67
CA ALA A 33 1.74 8.74 23.89
C ALA A 33 0.94 7.43 24.04
N ARG A 34 -0.38 7.47 23.87
CA ARG A 34 -1.26 6.29 23.94
C ARG A 34 -0.95 5.25 22.87
N ALA A 35 -0.73 5.70 21.62
CA ALA A 35 -0.36 4.81 20.54
C ALA A 35 1.02 4.17 20.75
N THR A 36 1.97 4.93 21.31
CA THR A 36 3.30 4.42 21.67
C THR A 36 3.20 3.36 22.77
N GLU A 37 2.39 3.62 23.81
CA GLU A 37 2.12 2.65 24.90
C GLU A 37 1.53 1.35 24.34
N PHE A 38 0.54 1.46 23.46
CA PHE A 38 -0.07 0.30 22.81
C PHE A 38 0.93 -0.52 22.00
N PHE A 39 1.76 0.12 21.16
CA PHE A 39 2.79 -0.61 20.43
C PHE A 39 3.88 -1.19 21.35
N GLN A 40 4.22 -0.50 22.44
CA GLN A 40 5.16 -1.01 23.42
C GLN A 40 4.65 -2.28 24.10
N ASP A 41 3.36 -2.36 24.42
CA ASP A 41 2.76 -3.58 24.94
C ASP A 41 2.85 -4.75 23.95
N PHE A 42 2.75 -4.47 22.64
CA PHE A 42 2.97 -5.48 21.60
C PHE A 42 4.43 -5.86 21.40
N LEU A 43 5.39 -4.95 21.64
CA LEU A 43 6.82 -5.28 21.71
C LEU A 43 7.14 -6.17 22.91
N ASP A 44 6.56 -5.83 24.06
CA ASP A 44 6.80 -6.51 25.35
C ASP A 44 6.01 -7.83 25.48
N GLY A 45 5.08 -8.11 24.56
CA GLY A 45 4.15 -9.24 24.64
C GLY A 45 3.09 -9.10 25.75
N LYS A 46 2.88 -7.88 26.27
CA LYS A 46 1.91 -7.53 27.32
C LYS A 46 0.52 -7.25 26.75
N PHE A 47 0.02 -8.15 25.92
CA PHE A 47 -1.27 -7.99 25.22
C PHE A 47 -2.47 -7.72 26.13
N ARG A 48 -2.44 -8.19 27.38
CA ARG A 48 -3.51 -7.94 28.33
C ARG A 48 -3.50 -6.50 28.86
N ALA A 49 -2.33 -5.88 28.97
CA ALA A 49 -2.20 -4.48 29.40
C ALA A 49 -2.72 -3.53 28.31
N ALA A 50 -2.43 -3.84 27.04
CA ALA A 50 -2.92 -3.08 25.89
C ALA A 50 -4.45 -3.00 25.82
N MET A 51 -5.18 -3.93 26.46
CA MET A 51 -6.65 -3.91 26.53
C MET A 51 -7.19 -2.66 27.25
N ASP A 52 -6.43 -2.08 28.19
CA ASP A 52 -6.81 -0.84 28.88
C ASP A 52 -6.74 0.39 27.95
N LEU A 53 -6.13 0.23 26.78
CA LEU A 53 -6.02 1.23 25.72
C LEU A 53 -7.03 1.00 24.60
N VAL A 54 -7.88 -0.03 24.71
CA VAL A 54 -8.90 -0.39 23.72
C VAL A 54 -10.25 0.15 24.16
N ALA A 55 -11.00 0.68 23.19
CA ALA A 55 -12.35 1.18 23.40
C ALA A 55 -13.27 0.09 23.94
N GLU A 56 -14.13 0.45 24.89
CA GLU A 56 -14.96 -0.49 25.66
C GLU A 56 -15.80 -1.39 24.74
N ASP A 57 -16.33 -0.84 23.65
CA ASP A 57 -17.15 -1.52 22.65
C ASP A 57 -16.38 -2.49 21.73
N THR A 58 -15.05 -2.43 21.72
CA THR A 58 -14.20 -3.27 20.86
C THR A 58 -13.25 -4.18 21.65
N GLN A 59 -13.34 -4.21 22.98
CA GLN A 59 -12.49 -5.05 23.83
C GLN A 59 -12.66 -6.55 23.58
N GLU A 60 -13.88 -7.04 23.36
CA GLU A 60 -14.12 -8.46 23.04
C GLU A 60 -13.47 -8.87 21.72
N GLU A 61 -13.54 -7.98 20.72
CA GLU A 61 -12.91 -8.20 19.43
C GLU A 61 -11.39 -8.18 19.53
N TYR A 62 -10.85 -7.19 20.25
CA TYR A 62 -9.43 -7.18 20.59
C TYR A 62 -9.04 -8.49 21.29
N PHE A 63 -9.80 -8.95 22.27
CA PHE A 63 -9.52 -10.20 22.99
C PHE A 63 -9.51 -11.41 22.06
N ALA A 64 -10.52 -11.54 21.19
CA ALA A 64 -10.65 -12.63 20.21
C ALA A 64 -9.60 -12.59 19.08
N SER A 65 -9.02 -11.42 18.80
CA SER A 65 -8.03 -11.27 17.73
C SER A 65 -6.74 -12.05 18.00
N GLY A 66 -6.15 -12.60 16.93
CA GLY A 66 -4.81 -13.19 16.97
C GLY A 66 -3.77 -12.10 17.23
N LYS A 67 -2.92 -12.30 18.25
CA LYS A 67 -1.89 -11.32 18.64
C LYS A 67 -0.52 -11.88 18.35
N ALA A 68 0.26 -11.10 17.62
CA ALA A 68 1.64 -11.40 17.32
C ALA A 68 2.53 -10.33 17.94
N GLN A 69 3.62 -10.76 18.57
CA GLN A 69 4.64 -9.86 19.06
C GLN A 69 5.29 -9.16 17.87
N ILE A 70 5.51 -7.85 18.00
CA ILE A 70 6.26 -7.07 17.01
C ILE A 70 7.71 -6.93 17.47
N LYS A 71 8.64 -6.61 16.55
CA LYS A 71 10.07 -6.41 16.86
C LYS A 71 10.44 -4.95 16.96
N GLU A 72 9.81 -4.12 16.15
CA GLU A 72 10.06 -2.69 16.06
C GLU A 72 8.77 -2.01 15.59
N PHE A 73 8.58 -0.75 15.96
CA PHE A 73 7.51 0.08 15.40
C PHE A 73 7.99 1.50 15.15
N LYS A 74 7.38 2.15 14.16
CA LYS A 74 7.59 3.56 13.85
C LYS A 74 6.25 4.19 13.50
N ILE A 75 5.84 5.20 14.26
CA ILE A 75 4.68 6.03 13.89
C ILE A 75 5.12 7.00 12.80
N ARG A 76 4.49 6.93 11.62
CA ARG A 76 4.85 7.75 10.46
C ARG A 76 4.06 9.05 10.45
N GLU A 77 2.75 8.93 10.51
CA GLU A 77 1.82 10.05 10.40
C GLU A 77 0.61 9.77 11.27
N ILE A 78 -0.01 10.83 11.78
CA ILE A 78 -1.32 10.77 12.42
C ILE A 78 -2.25 11.69 11.65
N LYS A 79 -3.36 11.14 11.15
CA LYS A 79 -4.39 11.88 10.43
C LYS A 79 -5.58 12.07 11.36
N TYR A 80 -5.96 13.31 11.60
CA TYR A 80 -7.09 13.67 12.45
C TYR A 80 -8.33 13.96 11.63
N ASP A 81 -9.49 13.67 12.21
CA ASP A 81 -10.74 14.25 11.75
C ASP A 81 -10.82 15.76 12.11
N PRO A 82 -11.70 16.54 11.45
CA PRO A 82 -11.83 17.97 11.76
C PRO A 82 -12.26 18.31 13.19
N GLY A 83 -12.82 17.34 13.93
CA GLY A 83 -13.24 17.48 15.33
C GLY A 83 -12.15 17.13 16.36
N PHE A 84 -11.05 16.52 15.92
CA PHE A 84 -10.03 15.92 16.79
C PHE A 84 -10.57 14.89 17.78
N GLU A 85 -11.65 14.20 17.40
CA GLU A 85 -12.27 13.13 18.20
C GLU A 85 -11.91 11.75 17.64
N HIS A 86 -11.54 11.68 16.36
CA HIS A 86 -11.05 10.47 15.70
C HIS A 86 -9.71 10.74 15.03
N ALA A 87 -8.89 9.71 14.97
CA ALA A 87 -7.63 9.76 14.27
C ALA A 87 -7.24 8.40 13.71
N THR A 88 -6.52 8.42 12.60
CA THR A 88 -5.82 7.26 12.06
C THR A 88 -4.32 7.43 12.31
N VAL A 89 -3.74 6.54 13.11
CA VAL A 89 -2.30 6.46 13.34
C VAL A 89 -1.72 5.51 12.30
N ASN A 90 -0.99 6.04 11.32
CA ASN A 90 -0.30 5.26 10.31
C ASN A 90 1.09 4.88 10.85
N SER A 91 1.31 3.61 11.16
CA SER A 91 2.61 3.10 11.59
C SER A 91 3.20 2.09 10.61
N THR A 92 4.50 1.85 10.76
CA THR A 92 5.19 0.67 10.22
C THR A 92 5.61 -0.18 11.39
N VAL A 93 5.34 -1.48 11.33
CA VAL A 93 5.76 -2.45 12.35
C VAL A 93 6.62 -3.53 11.71
N LYS A 94 7.73 -3.88 12.36
CA LYS A 94 8.59 -4.98 11.92
C LYS A 94 8.11 -6.28 12.56
N ARG A 95 7.87 -7.30 11.74
CA ARG A 95 7.40 -8.62 12.17
C ARG A 95 8.25 -9.72 11.54
N VAL A 96 8.39 -10.84 12.24
CA VAL A 96 9.02 -12.05 11.68
C VAL A 96 7.94 -12.88 11.01
N TRP A 97 8.05 -13.08 9.71
CA TRP A 97 7.16 -13.94 8.93
C TRP A 97 7.94 -15.19 8.52
N VAL A 98 7.25 -16.33 8.42
CA VAL A 98 7.87 -17.55 7.91
C VAL A 98 7.54 -17.68 6.43
N ILE A 99 8.48 -17.27 5.58
CA ILE A 99 8.35 -17.30 4.12
C ILE A 99 9.18 -18.48 3.61
N GLY A 100 8.55 -19.46 2.95
CA GLY A 100 9.23 -20.66 2.46
C GLY A 100 9.94 -21.48 3.55
N GLY A 101 9.43 -21.44 4.80
CA GLY A 101 10.02 -22.13 5.95
C GLY A 101 11.19 -21.39 6.60
N LYS A 102 11.56 -20.19 6.14
CA LYS A 102 12.61 -19.36 6.74
C LYS A 102 11.99 -18.14 7.44
N PRO A 103 12.48 -17.77 8.63
CA PRO A 103 12.07 -16.55 9.30
C PRO A 103 12.69 -15.33 8.58
N GLU A 104 11.85 -14.42 8.12
CA GLU A 104 12.24 -13.16 7.49
C GLU A 104 11.63 -11.98 8.26
N GLU A 105 12.39 -10.90 8.42
CA GLU A 105 11.90 -9.66 9.03
C GLU A 105 11.28 -8.76 7.95
N VAL A 106 9.99 -8.47 8.09
CA VAL A 106 9.23 -7.68 7.12
C VAL A 106 8.66 -6.44 7.80
N ASP A 107 8.81 -5.29 7.13
CA ASP A 107 8.19 -4.03 7.51
C ASP A 107 6.75 -3.98 6.97
N VAL A 108 5.79 -4.05 7.89
CA VAL A 108 4.36 -4.08 7.58
C VAL A 108 3.73 -2.74 7.93
N GLU A 109 3.02 -2.15 6.96
CA GLU A 109 2.23 -0.96 7.20
C GLU A 109 0.97 -1.30 8.02
N MET A 110 0.74 -0.54 9.09
CA MET A 110 -0.33 -0.80 10.04
C MET A 110 -1.09 0.49 10.37
N PRO A 111 -2.12 0.85 9.58
CA PRO A 111 -3.05 1.90 9.97
C PRO A 111 -3.90 1.41 11.16
N MET A 112 -4.04 2.25 12.18
CA MET A 112 -4.89 1.97 13.33
C MET A 112 -5.81 3.14 13.61
N THR A 113 -7.08 2.83 13.89
CA THR A 113 -8.09 3.83 14.21
C THR A 113 -8.15 4.06 15.72
N TRP A 114 -8.25 5.33 16.10
CA TRP A 114 -8.33 5.80 17.46
C TRP A 114 -9.48 6.76 17.61
N LYS A 115 -10.16 6.72 18.76
CA LYS A 115 -11.22 7.66 19.13
C LYS A 115 -11.01 8.20 20.54
N LEU A 116 -11.56 9.37 20.81
CA LEU A 116 -11.54 9.99 22.12
C LEU A 116 -12.77 9.53 22.92
N GLU A 117 -12.55 8.70 23.95
CA GLU A 117 -13.60 8.25 24.86
C GLU A 117 -13.31 8.74 26.28
N LYS A 118 -14.28 9.40 26.91
CA LYS A 118 -14.16 9.91 28.30
C LYS A 118 -12.87 10.73 28.52
N GLY A 119 -12.45 11.48 27.49
CA GLY A 119 -11.23 12.32 27.51
C GLY A 119 -9.91 11.57 27.33
N LYS A 120 -9.94 10.29 26.92
CA LYS A 120 -8.75 9.47 26.65
C LYS A 120 -8.81 8.91 25.24
N TRP A 121 -7.67 8.91 24.55
CA TRP A 121 -7.54 8.22 23.28
C TRP A 121 -7.51 6.72 23.51
N VAL A 122 -8.39 6.02 22.81
CA VAL A 122 -8.51 4.57 22.83
C VAL A 122 -8.49 4.03 21.40
N TRP A 123 -7.82 2.90 21.21
CA TRP A 123 -7.83 2.18 19.96
C TRP A 123 -9.22 1.59 19.72
N THR A 124 -9.68 1.63 18.49
CA THR A 124 -10.97 1.08 18.10
C THR A 124 -10.85 0.36 16.76
N HIS A 125 -11.64 -0.70 16.61
CA HIS A 125 -11.89 -1.32 15.32
C HIS A 125 -13.23 -0.82 14.78
N GLU A 126 -13.20 -0.02 13.71
CA GLU A 126 -14.43 0.30 13.00
C GLU A 126 -14.85 -0.92 12.18
N ARG A 127 -15.87 -1.64 12.66
CA ARG A 127 -16.55 -2.61 11.82
C ARG A 127 -17.20 -1.84 10.68
N THR A 128 -16.76 -2.09 9.46
CA THR A 128 -17.59 -1.71 8.31
C THR A 128 -18.91 -2.47 8.46
N ASN A 129 -20.06 -1.81 8.25
CA ASN A 129 -21.39 -2.40 8.44
C ASN A 129 -21.61 -3.71 7.65
N SER A 130 -20.74 -3.98 6.68
CA SER A 130 -20.70 -5.20 5.89
C SER A 130 -20.07 -6.40 6.61
N ASP A 131 -19.15 -6.23 7.56
CA ASP A 131 -18.37 -7.34 8.12
C ASP A 131 -19.03 -7.95 9.36
N TRP A 132 -19.87 -8.96 9.15
CA TRP A 132 -20.45 -9.75 10.23
C TRP A 132 -19.49 -10.84 10.66
N LEU A 133 -19.32 -10.98 11.98
CA LEU A 133 -18.58 -12.11 12.53
C LEU A 133 -19.45 -13.37 12.42
N THR A 134 -19.06 -14.29 11.54
CA THR A 134 -19.67 -15.61 11.41
C THR A 134 -18.77 -16.68 12.04
N PRO A 135 -19.25 -17.92 12.26
CA PRO A 135 -18.39 -19.01 12.70
C PRO A 135 -17.20 -19.31 11.78
N MET A 136 -17.21 -18.78 10.54
CA MET A 136 -16.17 -18.93 9.52
C MET A 136 -15.24 -17.70 9.43
N GLY A 137 -15.41 -16.72 10.33
CA GLY A 137 -14.67 -15.46 10.35
C GLY A 137 -15.50 -14.26 9.86
N PRO A 138 -14.89 -13.07 9.81
CA PRO A 138 -15.53 -11.87 9.27
C PRO A 138 -16.02 -12.11 7.85
N SER A 139 -17.28 -11.80 7.59
CA SER A 139 -17.93 -12.03 6.29
C SER A 139 -18.68 -10.79 5.86
N ASN A 140 -18.45 -10.38 4.62
CA ASN A 140 -19.18 -9.27 4.02
C ASN A 140 -20.59 -9.73 3.61
N ILE A 141 -21.62 -9.33 4.37
CA ILE A 141 -23.01 -9.73 4.12
C ILE A 141 -23.66 -8.97 2.94
N ASP A 142 -23.06 -7.86 2.50
CA ASP A 142 -23.52 -7.16 1.30
C ASP A 142 -23.20 -7.93 0.01
N LEU A 143 -22.23 -8.85 0.06
CA LEU A 143 -21.91 -9.74 -1.06
C LEU A 143 -23.04 -10.73 -1.37
N VAL A 144 -23.92 -11.03 -0.41
CA VAL A 144 -24.93 -12.08 -0.56
C VAL A 144 -26.27 -11.60 -0.01
N LYS A 145 -27.16 -11.11 -0.88
CA LYS A 145 -28.50 -10.62 -0.47
C LYS A 145 -29.60 -11.57 -0.92
N ARG A 146 -30.42 -12.01 0.03
CA ARG A 146 -31.66 -12.73 -0.28
C ARG A 146 -32.72 -11.72 -0.72
N ASN A 147 -33.20 -11.89 -1.94
CA ASN A 147 -34.31 -11.15 -2.50
C ASN A 147 -35.65 -11.64 -1.92
N ALA A 148 -36.68 -10.80 -2.01
CA ALA A 148 -38.03 -11.13 -1.55
C ALA A 148 -38.67 -12.32 -2.29
N ASP A 149 -38.21 -12.61 -3.50
CA ASP A 149 -38.62 -13.76 -4.31
C ASP A 149 -37.92 -15.07 -3.92
N GLY A 150 -37.06 -15.05 -2.89
CA GLY A 150 -36.30 -16.21 -2.42
C GLY A 150 -35.00 -16.47 -3.18
N THR A 151 -34.68 -15.69 -4.22
CA THR A 151 -33.40 -15.77 -4.91
C THR A 151 -32.29 -15.10 -4.09
N VAL A 152 -31.03 -15.44 -4.38
CA VAL A 152 -29.85 -14.88 -3.71
C VAL A 152 -28.99 -14.16 -4.75
N THR A 153 -28.73 -12.87 -4.53
CA THR A 153 -27.81 -12.07 -5.36
C THR A 153 -26.38 -12.21 -4.87
N GLY A 154 -25.43 -12.04 -5.79
CA GLY A 154 -23.99 -12.10 -5.50
C GLY A 154 -23.41 -13.51 -5.32
N VAL A 155 -24.24 -14.55 -5.40
CA VAL A 155 -23.81 -15.94 -5.58
C VAL A 155 -24.15 -16.39 -7.01
N PRO A 156 -23.16 -16.73 -7.85
CA PRO A 156 -23.42 -17.32 -9.15
C PRO A 156 -24.26 -18.58 -9.02
N HIS A 157 -25.37 -18.69 -9.77
CA HIS A 157 -26.18 -19.91 -9.77
C HIS A 157 -25.41 -21.10 -10.33
N ASN A 158 -24.54 -20.85 -11.30
CA ASN A 158 -23.60 -21.83 -11.85
C ASN A 158 -22.23 -21.16 -11.98
N ILE A 159 -21.16 -21.93 -11.76
CA ILE A 159 -19.81 -21.50 -12.11
C ILE A 159 -19.55 -21.97 -13.55
N THR A 160 -19.49 -21.03 -14.49
CA THR A 160 -19.11 -21.34 -15.88
C THR A 160 -17.60 -21.18 -16.06
N GLN A 161 -17.04 -21.84 -17.08
CA GLN A 161 -15.61 -21.69 -17.40
C GLN A 161 -15.24 -20.23 -17.67
N ASP A 162 -16.07 -19.51 -18.42
CA ASP A 162 -15.86 -18.08 -18.69
C ASP A 162 -15.76 -17.23 -17.41
N MET A 163 -16.54 -17.56 -16.38
CA MET A 163 -16.47 -16.87 -15.08
C MET A 163 -15.18 -17.20 -14.34
N VAL A 164 -14.72 -18.45 -14.40
CA VAL A 164 -13.44 -18.87 -13.83
C VAL A 164 -12.29 -18.18 -14.54
N ASP A 165 -12.31 -18.15 -15.87
CA ASP A 165 -11.27 -17.53 -16.69
C ASP A 165 -11.22 -16.01 -16.46
N ALA A 166 -12.39 -15.35 -16.36
CA ALA A 166 -12.47 -13.93 -16.03
C ALA A 166 -11.93 -13.62 -14.63
N ALA A 167 -12.27 -14.44 -13.63
CA ALA A 167 -11.77 -14.29 -12.27
C ALA A 167 -10.25 -14.55 -12.18
N ALA A 168 -9.76 -15.60 -12.85
CA ALA A 168 -8.34 -15.90 -12.93
C ALA A 168 -7.56 -14.77 -13.61
N LYS A 169 -8.09 -14.24 -14.73
CA LYS A 169 -7.49 -13.09 -15.41
C LYS A 169 -7.47 -11.85 -14.51
N LYS A 170 -8.53 -11.59 -13.75
CA LYS A 170 -8.57 -10.48 -12.80
C LYS A 170 -7.47 -10.60 -11.74
N ILE A 171 -7.23 -11.80 -11.21
CA ILE A 171 -6.14 -12.06 -10.25
C ILE A 171 -4.78 -11.86 -10.93
N LEU A 172 -4.57 -12.43 -12.12
CA LEU A 172 -3.32 -12.29 -12.87
C LEU A 172 -3.00 -10.85 -13.29
N GLN A 173 -4.02 -10.00 -13.41
CA GLN A 173 -3.89 -8.58 -13.74
C GLN A 173 -3.76 -7.66 -12.53
N GLN A 174 -3.79 -8.19 -11.29
CA GLN A 174 -3.56 -7.37 -10.10
C GLN A 174 -2.14 -6.84 -10.05
N THR A 175 -1.17 -7.64 -10.47
CA THR A 175 0.25 -7.30 -10.45
C THR A 175 0.80 -7.30 -11.86
N GLY A 176 1.60 -6.29 -12.22
CA GLY A 176 2.15 -6.21 -13.57
C GLY A 176 2.97 -4.97 -13.85
N VAL A 177 3.44 -4.87 -15.09
CA VAL A 177 4.23 -3.74 -15.59
C VAL A 177 3.37 -2.80 -16.44
N ASP A 178 3.65 -1.50 -16.38
CA ASP A 178 2.97 -0.47 -17.16
C ASP A 178 3.24 -0.60 -18.67
N LYS A 179 4.42 -1.08 -19.03
CA LYS A 179 4.81 -1.46 -20.40
C LYS A 179 5.76 -2.65 -20.42
N SER A 180 5.68 -3.43 -21.50
CA SER A 180 6.49 -4.63 -21.71
C SER A 180 7.68 -4.41 -22.65
N THR A 181 7.92 -3.18 -23.09
CA THR A 181 9.05 -2.85 -23.98
C THR A 181 9.63 -1.48 -23.67
N VAL A 182 10.96 -1.39 -23.68
CA VAL A 182 11.72 -0.13 -23.64
C VAL A 182 12.52 0.03 -24.92
N THR A 183 12.65 1.27 -25.39
CA THR A 183 13.42 1.58 -26.59
C THR A 183 14.56 2.54 -26.22
N LEU A 184 15.79 2.08 -26.41
CA LEU A 184 17.01 2.81 -26.12
C LEU A 184 17.70 3.23 -27.42
N ALA A 185 18.44 4.32 -27.41
CA ALA A 185 19.23 4.75 -28.54
C ALA A 185 20.55 3.96 -28.60
N ALA A 186 20.87 3.38 -29.77
CA ALA A 186 22.08 2.57 -29.93
C ALA A 186 23.38 3.39 -29.96
N GLY A 187 23.34 4.63 -30.46
CA GLY A 187 24.55 5.43 -30.72
C GLY A 187 24.82 6.55 -29.71
N LYS A 188 24.03 6.67 -28.64
CA LYS A 188 24.22 7.69 -27.60
C LYS A 188 23.66 7.21 -26.25
N PRO A 189 24.15 7.76 -25.12
CA PRO A 189 23.56 7.48 -23.82
C PRO A 189 22.06 7.71 -23.82
N SER A 190 21.30 6.71 -23.37
CA SER A 190 19.84 6.77 -23.29
C SER A 190 19.33 5.97 -22.12
N SER A 191 18.14 6.32 -21.65
CA SER A 191 17.50 5.58 -20.56
C SER A 191 15.99 5.63 -20.72
N ASP A 192 15.33 4.61 -20.20
CA ASP A 192 13.89 4.50 -20.11
C ASP A 192 13.53 3.79 -18.80
N LYS A 193 12.27 3.90 -18.37
CA LYS A 193 11.78 3.34 -17.11
C LYS A 193 10.54 2.50 -17.34
N VAL A 194 10.39 1.43 -16.58
CA VAL A 194 9.17 0.60 -16.49
C VAL A 194 8.69 0.63 -15.06
N VAL A 195 7.39 0.84 -14.85
CA VAL A 195 6.77 0.80 -13.52
C VAL A 195 6.12 -0.56 -13.33
N PHE A 196 6.51 -1.23 -12.26
CA PHE A 196 5.89 -2.45 -11.78
C PHE A 196 4.93 -2.11 -10.64
N HIS A 197 3.70 -2.58 -10.69
CA HIS A 197 2.67 -2.39 -9.65
C HIS A 197 2.37 -3.70 -8.93
N ASN A 198 2.34 -3.70 -7.59
CA ASN A 198 1.87 -4.81 -6.77
C ASN A 198 0.40 -4.66 -6.36
N GLY A 199 -0.52 -5.30 -7.07
CA GLY A 199 -1.93 -5.39 -6.62
C GLY A 199 -2.27 -6.65 -5.84
N ALA A 200 -1.30 -7.56 -5.60
CA ALA A 200 -1.53 -8.77 -4.84
C ALA A 200 -1.58 -8.46 -3.34
N GLN A 201 -2.49 -9.12 -2.60
CA GLN A 201 -2.56 -8.96 -1.15
C GLN A 201 -1.29 -9.52 -0.49
N GLY A 202 -0.61 -8.66 0.28
CA GLY A 202 0.63 -9.00 0.98
C GLY A 202 1.88 -8.38 0.33
N SER A 203 3.04 -8.71 0.90
CA SER A 203 4.34 -8.26 0.42
C SER A 203 4.91 -9.23 -0.61
N ILE A 204 5.58 -8.70 -1.63
CA ILE A 204 6.29 -9.46 -2.66
C ILE A 204 7.74 -9.00 -2.76
N HIS A 205 8.59 -9.87 -3.30
CA HIS A 205 9.98 -9.57 -3.63
C HIS A 205 10.20 -9.67 -5.15
N LEU A 206 10.91 -8.70 -5.72
CA LEU A 206 11.25 -8.64 -7.13
C LEU A 206 12.69 -9.08 -7.37
N GLU A 207 12.86 -10.14 -8.17
CA GLU A 207 14.16 -10.55 -8.67
C GLU A 207 14.31 -10.11 -10.13
N VAL A 208 15.37 -9.36 -10.44
CA VAL A 208 15.66 -8.92 -11.81
C VAL A 208 16.81 -9.73 -12.39
N GLN A 209 16.62 -10.25 -13.60
CA GLN A 209 17.64 -10.92 -14.38
C GLN A 209 17.69 -10.27 -15.76
N TYR A 210 18.88 -9.88 -16.21
CA TYR A 210 19.08 -9.25 -17.51
C TYR A 210 20.40 -9.72 -18.15
N PRO A 211 20.48 -9.78 -19.48
CA PRO A 211 21.68 -10.22 -20.17
C PRO A 211 22.82 -9.21 -19.99
N GLN A 212 24.05 -9.72 -19.97
CA GLN A 212 25.26 -8.92 -19.91
C GLN A 212 25.53 -8.30 -21.29
N VAL A 213 24.90 -7.16 -21.57
CA VAL A 213 25.15 -6.35 -22.76
C VAL A 213 26.11 -5.23 -22.37
N PRO A 214 27.26 -5.03 -23.05
CA PRO A 214 28.19 -3.96 -22.73
C PRO A 214 27.52 -2.59 -22.77
N GLY A 215 27.57 -1.85 -21.65
CA GLY A 215 26.94 -0.54 -21.54
C GLY A 215 25.49 -0.54 -21.03
N LEU A 216 24.85 -1.72 -20.91
CA LEU A 216 23.50 -1.84 -20.36
C LEU A 216 23.56 -1.95 -18.83
N ASP A 217 22.81 -1.09 -18.16
CA ASP A 217 22.62 -1.09 -16.72
C ASP A 217 21.13 -1.07 -16.40
N VAL A 218 20.70 -1.97 -15.49
CA VAL A 218 19.31 -2.10 -15.05
C VAL A 218 19.29 -1.98 -13.54
N LYS A 219 18.50 -1.04 -13.02
CA LYS A 219 18.35 -0.79 -11.58
C LYS A 219 16.89 -0.84 -11.17
N LEU A 220 16.62 -1.47 -10.05
CA LEU A 220 15.34 -1.29 -9.33
C LEU A 220 15.55 -0.27 -8.22
N ASP A 221 14.59 0.62 -8.06
CA ASP A 221 14.52 1.54 -6.92
C ASP A 221 14.10 0.83 -5.63
N LYS A 222 13.25 -0.20 -5.74
CA LYS A 222 12.73 -1.01 -4.64
C LYS A 222 12.59 -2.46 -5.07
N VAL A 223 13.00 -3.38 -4.19
CA VAL A 223 12.91 -4.83 -4.42
C VAL A 223 11.77 -5.48 -3.61
N ASP A 224 11.43 -4.92 -2.45
CA ASP A 224 10.31 -5.38 -1.62
C ASP A 224 9.12 -4.42 -1.75
N LEU A 225 7.97 -4.96 -2.16
CA LEU A 225 6.76 -4.19 -2.39
C LEU A 225 5.63 -4.71 -1.52
N ASN A 226 5.04 -3.84 -0.71
CA ASN A 226 3.79 -4.09 0.00
C ASN A 226 2.59 -3.93 -0.95
N PHE A 227 1.40 -4.28 -0.46
CA PHE A 227 0.16 -4.16 -1.23
C PHE A 227 -0.06 -2.71 -1.71
N GLY A 228 -0.30 -2.55 -3.01
CA GLY A 228 -0.56 -1.27 -3.66
C GLY A 228 0.68 -0.43 -3.95
N GLU A 229 1.88 -0.92 -3.66
CA GLU A 229 3.13 -0.19 -3.95
C GLU A 229 3.63 -0.44 -5.37
N ASP A 230 4.41 0.53 -5.86
CA ASP A 230 5.07 0.49 -7.16
C ASP A 230 6.60 0.43 -7.02
N ALA A 231 7.27 -0.26 -7.94
CA ALA A 231 8.71 -0.21 -8.16
C ALA A 231 9.01 0.30 -9.58
N VAL A 232 10.08 1.08 -9.72
CA VAL A 232 10.58 1.56 -11.00
C VAL A 232 11.82 0.78 -11.40
N VAL A 233 11.72 0.09 -12.54
CA VAL A 233 12.82 -0.56 -13.24
C VAL A 233 13.43 0.46 -14.19
N GLN A 234 14.55 1.05 -13.79
CA GLN A 234 15.31 1.97 -14.61
C GLN A 234 16.25 1.19 -15.53
N VAL A 235 16.12 1.37 -16.83
CA VAL A 235 16.98 0.76 -17.85
C VAL A 235 17.79 1.85 -18.52
N SER A 236 19.11 1.75 -18.46
CA SER A 236 20.03 2.70 -19.07
C SER A 236 21.02 1.99 -19.98
N TYR A 237 21.37 2.65 -21.07
CA TYR A 237 22.37 2.18 -22.01
C TYR A 237 23.37 3.28 -22.33
N GLU A 238 24.64 2.99 -22.09
CA GLU A 238 25.79 3.82 -22.43
C GLU A 238 26.68 3.08 -23.45
N PRO A 239 26.72 3.51 -24.72
CA PRO A 239 27.50 2.82 -25.74
C PRO A 239 29.00 2.78 -25.37
N PRO A 240 29.68 1.62 -25.48
CA PRO A 240 31.11 1.52 -25.18
C PRO A 240 31.98 2.43 -26.05
N SER A 241 31.53 2.73 -27.27
CA SER A 241 32.10 3.72 -28.16
C SER A 241 31.00 4.34 -29.04
N SER A 242 31.24 5.55 -29.54
CA SER A 242 30.33 6.24 -30.46
C SER A 242 30.13 5.53 -31.80
N ASP A 243 31.04 4.63 -32.17
CA ASP A 243 31.01 3.83 -33.40
C ASP A 243 30.57 2.37 -33.16
N SER A 244 30.09 2.05 -31.95
CA SER A 244 29.62 0.70 -31.62
C SER A 244 28.40 0.34 -32.48
N ALA A 245 28.44 -0.86 -33.07
CA ALA A 245 27.26 -1.43 -33.73
C ALA A 245 26.11 -1.58 -32.73
N ALA A 246 24.88 -1.37 -33.20
CA ALA A 246 23.70 -1.51 -32.35
C ALA A 246 23.64 -2.91 -31.71
N PRO A 247 23.48 -3.01 -30.38
CA PRO A 247 23.32 -4.31 -29.73
C PRO A 247 22.08 -5.05 -30.26
N GLN A 248 22.11 -6.39 -30.16
CA GLN A 248 20.92 -7.17 -30.45
C GLN A 248 19.82 -6.87 -29.41
N PRO A 249 18.53 -6.90 -29.81
CA PRO A 249 17.43 -6.80 -28.87
C PRO A 249 17.58 -7.83 -27.74
N ALA A 250 17.29 -7.38 -26.52
CA ALA A 250 17.45 -8.16 -25.29
C ALA A 250 16.13 -8.20 -24.52
N ALA A 251 16.04 -9.01 -23.47
CA ALA A 251 14.90 -8.99 -22.58
C ALA A 251 15.35 -9.05 -21.12
N ILE A 252 14.72 -8.23 -20.28
CA ILE A 252 14.80 -8.31 -18.82
C ILE A 252 13.71 -9.26 -18.34
N GLN A 253 14.04 -10.12 -17.39
CA GLN A 253 13.08 -10.96 -16.69
C GLN A 253 12.95 -10.47 -15.25
N LEU A 254 11.74 -10.05 -14.89
CA LEU A 254 11.35 -9.79 -13.50
C LEU A 254 10.60 -11.00 -12.97
N THR A 255 11.09 -11.61 -11.90
CA THR A 255 10.39 -12.71 -11.22
C THR A 255 9.79 -12.18 -9.94
N VAL A 256 8.49 -12.40 -9.76
CA VAL A 256 7.76 -12.01 -8.54
C VAL A 256 7.70 -13.19 -7.58
N VAL A 257 8.36 -13.05 -6.43
CA VAL A 257 8.35 -14.02 -5.33
C VAL A 257 7.30 -13.56 -4.30
N PRO A 258 6.43 -14.44 -3.78
CA PRO A 258 6.46 -15.91 -3.84
C PRO A 258 5.73 -16.57 -5.01
N PHE A 259 5.14 -15.79 -5.93
CA PHE A 259 4.30 -16.33 -7.00
C PHE A 259 5.08 -17.06 -8.11
N ASN A 260 6.41 -16.89 -8.16
CA ASN A 260 7.28 -17.35 -9.24
C ASN A 260 6.74 -16.95 -10.63
N GLN A 261 6.12 -15.77 -10.71
CA GLN A 261 5.53 -15.27 -11.94
C GLN A 261 6.57 -14.41 -12.69
N PRO A 262 6.97 -14.79 -13.91
CA PRO A 262 7.90 -14.00 -14.71
C PRO A 262 7.18 -12.91 -15.52
N PHE A 263 7.77 -11.72 -15.55
CA PHE A 263 7.40 -10.60 -16.43
C PHE A 263 8.59 -10.28 -17.33
N SER A 264 8.37 -10.38 -18.64
CA SER A 264 9.41 -10.10 -19.63
C SER A 264 9.26 -8.67 -20.16
N ILE A 265 10.35 -7.89 -20.07
CA ILE A 265 10.45 -6.55 -20.65
C ILE A 265 11.45 -6.60 -21.80
N GLY A 266 10.99 -6.40 -23.04
CA GLY A 266 11.85 -6.33 -24.21
C GLY A 266 12.64 -5.02 -24.25
N ILE A 267 13.92 -5.10 -24.59
CA ILE A 267 14.81 -3.96 -24.84
C ILE A 267 15.07 -3.89 -26.34
N ASN A 268 14.62 -2.81 -26.96
CA ASN A 268 14.89 -2.51 -28.36
C ASN A 268 15.95 -1.40 -28.45
N PHE A 269 16.91 -1.57 -29.36
CA PHE A 269 17.91 -0.54 -29.66
C PHE A 269 17.56 0.12 -31.00
N ALA A 270 17.09 1.35 -30.96
CA ALA A 270 16.81 2.13 -32.16
C ALA A 270 18.11 2.77 -32.69
N ALA A 271 18.33 2.66 -34.01
CA ALA A 271 19.36 3.42 -34.69
C ALA A 271 19.01 4.91 -34.65
N ASN A 272 20.01 5.77 -34.45
CA ASN A 272 19.82 7.22 -34.62
C ASN A 272 19.49 7.46 -36.10
N ASN A 273 18.32 8.05 -36.39
CA ASN A 273 18.10 8.79 -37.64
C ASN A 273 18.90 10.09 -37.59
#